data_AF-X1B1U3-F1
#
_entry.id   AF-X1B1U3-F1
#
_cell.length_a   1.000
_cell.length_b   1.000
_cell.length_c   1.000
_cell.angle_alpha   90.00
_cell.angle_beta   90.00
_cell.angle_gamma   90.00
#
_symmetry.space_group_name_H-M   'P 1'
#
loop_
_entity.id
_entity.type
_entity.pdbx_description
1 polymer ?
#
loop_
_entity_poly.entity_id
_entity_poly.type
_entity_poly.pdbx_seq_one_letter_code
_entity_poly.pdbx_strand_id
1 'polypeptide(L)'
;MALISMYDKQGNLIVSHNIVASNEWPAGITTDRKYLWLVDTSATQFEQWDKQGNLIDSVAIAGILSAAIGLTTDRKYLWTSDFEVPAINQYDKQGNLIDSWAPQNPVFDLTTDRKYIWTIEFDFEAVVYIGQYDKQGNNIQLIDITAIIPPGEGFGITTDRKYLWLVDSVNALVYQFDKQGNAIDSWACAPGGEMPLSITTDRKYLWITSLAPT
;
A
#
# COMPACT_ATOMS: atom_id res chain seq x y z
N MET A 1 11.11 12.99 -8.42
CA MET A 1 11.47 12.99 -6.98
C MET A 1 10.31 12.38 -6.21
N ALA A 2 10.55 11.53 -5.21
CA ALA A 2 9.47 10.97 -4.40
C ALA A 2 9.18 11.85 -3.17
N LEU A 3 7.91 11.94 -2.82
CA LEU A 3 7.38 12.65 -1.66
C LEU A 3 6.68 11.68 -0.72
N ILE A 4 6.68 12.01 0.56
CA ILE A 4 5.71 11.48 1.52
C ILE A 4 4.92 12.63 2.12
N SER A 5 3.60 12.56 1.98
CA SER A 5 2.66 13.58 2.39
C SER A 5 1.72 13.05 3.46
N MET A 6 1.59 13.77 4.56
CA MET A 6 0.68 13.44 5.67
C MET A 6 -0.59 14.27 5.57
N TYR A 7 -1.74 13.60 5.60
CA TYR A 7 -3.07 14.20 5.55
C TYR A 7 -3.86 13.84 6.81
N ASP A 8 -4.76 14.72 7.24
CA ASP A 8 -5.86 14.28 8.09
C ASP A 8 -6.89 13.45 7.28
N LYS A 9 -7.86 12.86 7.98
CA LYS A 9 -8.87 11.99 7.35
C LYS A 9 -9.94 12.76 6.58
N GLN A 10 -9.91 14.10 6.63
CA GLN A 10 -10.78 15.00 5.89
C GLN A 10 -10.09 15.52 4.62
N GLY A 11 -8.84 15.09 4.36
CA GLY A 11 -8.08 15.46 3.17
C GLY A 11 -7.23 16.73 3.31
N ASN A 12 -7.12 17.31 4.51
CA ASN A 12 -6.24 18.47 4.69
C ASN A 12 -4.78 18.01 4.76
N LEU A 13 -3.93 18.55 3.87
CA LEU A 13 -2.48 18.34 3.91
C LEU A 13 -1.89 18.99 5.18
N ILE A 14 -1.16 18.20 5.96
CA ILE A 14 -0.50 18.65 7.19
C ILE A 14 0.99 18.91 6.97
N VAL A 15 1.69 17.98 6.31
CA VAL A 15 3.12 18.13 5.98
C VAL A 15 3.48 17.28 4.76
N SER A 16 4.49 17.69 4.02
CA SER A 16 5.11 16.89 2.94
C SER A 16 6.63 16.93 3.07
N HIS A 17 7.27 15.79 2.83
CA HIS A 17 8.71 15.61 2.89
C HIS A 17 9.21 14.96 1.60
N ASN A 18 10.38 15.39 1.11
CA ASN A 18 11.08 14.66 0.06
C ASN A 18 11.66 13.37 0.67
N ILE A 19 11.39 12.24 0.03
CA ILE A 19 12.08 10.99 0.32
C ILE A 19 13.00 10.70 -0.86
N VAL A 20 14.30 10.66 -0.58
CA VAL A 20 15.29 10.14 -1.53
C VAL A 20 15.27 8.63 -1.35
N ALA A 21 14.22 7.96 -1.83
CA ALA A 21 14.26 6.52 -1.98
C ALA A 21 15.46 6.18 -2.87
N SER A 22 16.30 5.24 -2.45
CA SER A 22 17.42 4.79 -3.28
C SER A 22 16.86 4.05 -4.49
N ASN A 23 16.84 4.73 -5.65
CA ASN A 23 16.36 4.25 -6.93
C ASN A 23 14.84 3.97 -7.04
N GLU A 24 14.30 4.48 -8.15
CA GLU A 24 13.13 4.02 -8.92
C GLU A 24 11.87 3.55 -8.16
N TRP A 25 10.84 4.42 -8.18
CA TRP A 25 9.44 4.18 -7.82
C TRP A 25 9.19 3.55 -6.43
N PRO A 26 8.91 4.36 -5.38
CA PRO A 26 8.50 3.80 -4.09
C PRO A 26 7.18 3.06 -4.28
N ALA A 27 7.20 1.77 -4.03
CA ALA A 27 6.08 0.91 -4.37
C ALA A 27 5.14 0.76 -3.17
N GLY A 28 5.66 0.27 -2.05
CA GLY A 28 4.86 -0.02 -0.85
C GLY A 28 5.33 0.76 0.38
N ILE A 29 4.38 1.24 1.19
CA ILE A 29 4.67 1.88 2.48
C ILE A 29 3.78 1.34 3.61
N THR A 30 4.39 1.11 4.78
CA THR A 30 3.63 0.82 6.00
C THR A 30 4.19 1.51 7.23
N THR A 31 3.51 1.35 8.37
CA THR A 31 4.01 1.84 9.66
C THR A 31 3.73 0.86 10.79
N ASP A 32 4.74 0.60 11.60
CA ASP A 32 4.56 -0.09 12.89
C ASP A 32 4.15 0.88 14.02
N ARG A 33 3.89 2.15 13.66
CA ARG A 33 3.60 3.35 14.45
C ARG A 33 4.81 4.10 14.96
N LYS A 34 5.94 3.43 15.14
CA LYS A 34 7.18 4.06 15.56
C LYS A 34 7.93 4.57 14.34
N TYR A 35 8.04 3.73 13.32
CA TYR A 35 8.73 4.01 12.07
C TYR A 35 7.83 3.83 10.87
N LEU A 36 8.25 4.40 9.75
CA LEU A 36 7.77 4.07 8.42
C LEU A 36 8.64 2.95 7.87
N TRP A 37 8.03 2.07 7.10
CA TRP A 37 8.70 0.98 6.40
C TRP A 37 8.37 1.10 4.92
N LEU A 38 9.37 0.98 4.06
CA LEU A 38 9.23 1.13 2.62
C LEU A 38 9.86 -0.05 1.89
N VAL A 39 9.33 -0.33 0.70
CA VAL A 39 9.93 -1.20 -0.31
C VAL A 39 9.81 -0.49 -1.67
N ASP A 40 10.85 -0.57 -2.47
CA ASP A 40 10.85 -0.10 -3.86
C ASP A 40 10.58 -1.25 -4.84
N THR A 41 10.43 -0.93 -6.12
CA THR A 41 10.17 -1.95 -7.16
C THR A 41 11.34 -2.89 -7.39
N SER A 42 12.56 -2.52 -7.00
CA SER A 42 13.72 -3.45 -7.04
C SER A 42 13.55 -4.61 -6.07
N ALA A 43 12.74 -4.41 -5.02
CA ALA A 43 12.37 -5.40 -4.02
C ALA A 43 13.58 -6.07 -3.34
N THR A 44 14.70 -5.36 -3.26
CA THR A 44 15.96 -5.89 -2.71
C THR A 44 16.05 -5.75 -1.19
N GLN A 45 15.41 -4.72 -0.62
CA GLN A 45 15.47 -4.42 0.80
C GLN A 45 14.18 -3.78 1.33
N PHE A 46 13.89 -4.02 2.60
CA PHE A 46 12.98 -3.19 3.38
C PHE A 46 13.76 -2.05 4.00
N GLU A 47 13.26 -0.84 3.86
CA GLU A 47 13.87 0.35 4.45
C GLU A 47 13.02 0.87 5.60
N GLN A 48 13.65 1.12 6.75
CA GLN A 48 13.02 1.73 7.89
C GLN A 48 13.39 3.21 7.96
N TRP A 49 12.38 4.07 8.05
CA TRP A 49 12.54 5.52 8.10
C TRP A 49 11.85 6.10 9.34
N ASP A 50 12.39 7.19 9.88
CA ASP A 50 11.63 7.98 10.85
C ASP A 50 10.55 8.83 10.15
N LYS A 51 9.67 9.44 10.95
CA LYS A 51 8.59 10.29 10.43
C LYS A 51 9.06 11.67 9.96
N GLN A 52 10.34 11.96 10.10
CA GLN A 52 10.99 13.18 9.59
C GLN A 52 11.64 12.94 8.22
N GLY A 53 11.63 11.69 7.73
CA GLY A 53 12.21 11.33 6.44
C GLY A 53 13.69 11.00 6.50
N ASN A 54 14.22 10.56 7.66
CA ASN A 54 15.58 10.03 7.77
C ASN A 54 15.57 8.50 7.73
N LEU A 55 16.47 7.91 6.92
CA LEU A 55 16.70 6.47 6.89
C LEU A 55 17.33 6.04 8.23
N ILE A 56 16.74 5.02 8.85
CA ILE A 56 17.16 4.44 10.13
C ILE A 56 17.89 3.12 9.93
N ASP A 57 17.39 2.27 9.05
CA ASP A 57 17.95 0.94 8.78
C ASP A 57 17.50 0.41 7.41
N SER A 58 18.25 -0.55 6.87
CA SER A 58 17.91 -1.28 5.64
C SER A 58 18.15 -2.77 5.85
N VAL A 59 17.14 -3.58 5.54
CA VAL A 59 17.14 -5.03 5.74
C VAL A 59 16.95 -5.73 4.41
N ALA A 60 17.93 -6.54 3.99
CA ALA A 60 17.84 -7.30 2.75
C ALA A 60 16.65 -8.27 2.77
N ILE A 61 15.92 -8.35 1.67
CA ILE A 61 14.82 -9.30 1.51
C ILE A 61 15.38 -10.62 0.98
N ALA A 62 15.18 -11.71 1.71
CA ALA A 62 15.58 -13.04 1.28
C ALA A 62 14.50 -13.65 0.36
N GLY A 63 14.91 -14.13 -0.81
CA GLY A 63 14.02 -14.68 -1.82
C GLY A 63 14.10 -13.91 -3.13
N ILE A 64 13.30 -14.30 -4.12
CA ILE A 64 13.18 -13.58 -5.39
C ILE A 64 11.81 -12.92 -5.35
N LEU A 65 11.79 -11.62 -5.06
CA LEU A 65 10.67 -10.75 -5.42
C LEU A 65 11.02 -10.18 -6.79
N SER A 66 10.08 -10.29 -7.74
CA SER A 66 10.25 -9.78 -9.10
C SER A 66 9.75 -8.35 -9.21
N ALA A 67 8.62 -8.02 -8.57
CA ALA A 67 8.12 -6.66 -8.45
C ALA A 67 7.30 -6.52 -7.17
N ALA A 68 7.94 -6.16 -6.05
CA ALA A 68 7.21 -5.85 -4.82
C ALA A 68 6.47 -4.52 -4.98
N ILE A 69 5.14 -4.53 -4.86
CA ILE A 69 4.33 -3.32 -5.01
C ILE A 69 3.66 -2.93 -3.70
N GLY A 70 3.04 -3.86 -2.99
CA GLY A 70 2.40 -3.57 -1.73
C GLY A 70 3.27 -3.88 -0.51
N LEU A 71 3.05 -3.16 0.59
CA LEU A 71 3.70 -3.45 1.87
C LEU A 71 2.76 -3.17 3.05
N THR A 72 2.60 -4.15 3.94
CA THR A 72 1.89 -3.96 5.20
C THR A 72 2.52 -4.68 6.38
N THR A 73 2.04 -4.39 7.58
CA THR A 73 2.46 -5.09 8.79
C THR A 73 1.30 -5.39 9.73
N ASP A 74 1.23 -6.63 10.20
CA ASP A 74 0.35 -7.01 11.32
C ASP A 74 0.99 -6.72 12.69
N ARG A 75 2.15 -6.04 12.68
CA ARG A 75 3.13 -5.75 13.74
C ARG A 75 4.14 -6.84 14.03
N LYS A 76 3.80 -8.10 13.78
CA LYS A 76 4.69 -9.23 14.02
C LYS A 76 5.53 -9.49 12.77
N TYR A 77 4.89 -9.45 11.61
CA TYR A 77 5.46 -9.74 10.30
C TYR A 77 5.28 -8.55 9.36
N LEU A 78 6.09 -8.53 8.30
CA LEU A 78 5.87 -7.74 7.10
C LEU A 78 5.18 -8.62 6.05
N TRP A 79 4.35 -8.01 5.22
CA TRP A 79 3.64 -8.70 4.14
C TRP A 79 3.79 -7.86 2.88
N THR A 80 4.15 -8.49 1.77
CA THR A 80 4.26 -7.83 0.46
C THR A 80 3.40 -8.51 -0.57
N SER A 81 2.95 -7.76 -1.58
CA SER A 81 2.47 -8.33 -2.84
C SER A 81 3.59 -8.29 -3.87
N ASP A 82 3.73 -9.38 -4.63
CA ASP A 82 4.55 -9.43 -5.84
C ASP A 82 3.62 -9.44 -7.06
N PHE A 83 3.84 -8.48 -7.95
CA PHE A 83 2.99 -8.25 -9.10
C PHE A 83 3.36 -9.11 -10.32
N GLU A 84 4.66 -9.33 -10.56
CA GLU A 84 5.13 -10.14 -11.69
C GLU A 84 5.00 -11.64 -11.41
N VAL A 85 5.19 -12.03 -10.15
CA VAL A 85 4.94 -13.39 -9.69
C VAL A 85 3.80 -13.31 -8.66
N PRO A 86 2.52 -13.40 -9.08
CA PRO A 86 1.37 -13.15 -8.22
C PRO A 86 1.43 -13.92 -6.91
N ALA A 87 1.82 -13.22 -5.85
CA ALA A 87 2.03 -13.80 -4.53
C ALA A 87 1.84 -12.74 -3.45
N ILE A 88 1.32 -13.18 -2.31
CA ILE A 88 1.39 -12.45 -1.05
C ILE A 88 2.40 -13.18 -0.17
N ASN A 89 3.49 -12.48 0.13
CA ASN A 89 4.66 -13.02 0.81
C ASN A 89 4.71 -12.48 2.24
N GLN A 90 4.91 -13.37 3.21
CA GLN A 90 5.07 -13.05 4.61
C GLN A 90 6.53 -13.10 5.00
N TYR A 91 7.04 -12.03 5.61
CA TYR A 91 8.42 -11.94 6.07
C TYR A 91 8.50 -11.67 7.57
N ASP A 92 9.55 -12.17 8.22
CA ASP A 92 9.96 -11.59 9.50
C ASP A 92 10.61 -10.21 9.28
N LYS A 93 10.88 -9.50 10.39
CA LYS A 93 11.48 -8.16 10.31
C LYS A 93 12.99 -8.18 10.00
N GLN A 94 13.57 -9.37 9.82
CA GLN A 94 14.95 -9.59 9.38
C GLN A 94 15.00 -9.91 7.89
N GLY A 95 13.86 -9.87 7.19
CA GLY A 95 13.77 -10.10 5.74
C GLY A 95 13.70 -11.57 5.34
N ASN A 96 13.55 -12.51 6.28
CA ASN A 96 13.41 -13.93 5.94
C ASN A 96 11.97 -14.24 5.54
N LEU A 97 11.78 -14.95 4.41
CA LEU A 97 10.47 -15.45 3.98
C LEU A 97 9.97 -16.51 4.97
N ILE A 98 8.76 -16.32 5.47
CA ILE A 98 8.07 -17.19 6.43
C ILE A 98 7.01 -18.04 5.73
N ASP A 99 6.23 -17.43 4.84
CA ASP A 99 5.15 -18.09 4.11
C ASP A 99 4.83 -17.32 2.83
N SER A 100 4.15 -17.96 1.89
CA SER A 100 3.73 -17.36 0.62
C SER A 100 2.50 -18.07 0.06
N TRP A 101 1.57 -17.30 -0.50
CA TRP A 101 0.39 -17.82 -1.17
C TRP A 101 -0.01 -16.94 -2.35
N ALA A 102 -0.62 -17.55 -3.36
CA ALA A 102 -1.02 -16.86 -4.58
C ALA A 102 -2.49 -16.43 -4.49
N PRO A 103 -2.80 -15.12 -4.63
CA PRO A 103 -4.18 -14.66 -4.82
C PRO A 103 -4.69 -15.09 -6.21
N GLN A 104 -6.01 -15.06 -6.39
CA GLN A 104 -6.63 -15.40 -7.69
C GLN A 104 -6.29 -14.37 -8.77
N ASN A 105 -6.27 -13.08 -8.40
CA ASN A 105 -5.97 -11.98 -9.29
C ASN A 105 -4.65 -11.31 -8.90
N PRO A 106 -3.95 -10.64 -9.83
CA PRO A 106 -2.86 -9.74 -9.51
C PRO A 106 -3.24 -8.73 -8.42
N VAL A 107 -2.38 -8.59 -7.41
CA VAL A 107 -2.55 -7.65 -6.29
C VAL A 107 -1.61 -6.47 -6.48
N PHE A 108 -2.15 -5.26 -6.52
CA PHE A 108 -1.35 -4.03 -6.53
C PHE A 108 -0.83 -3.71 -5.13
N ASP A 109 -1.74 -3.56 -4.16
CA ASP A 109 -1.37 -3.21 -2.79
C ASP A 109 -2.21 -4.02 -1.79
N LEU A 110 -1.73 -4.07 -0.55
CA LEU A 110 -2.33 -4.82 0.54
C LEU A 110 -2.24 -4.09 1.87
N THR A 111 -3.21 -4.34 2.73
CA THR A 111 -3.23 -3.87 4.12
C THR A 111 -3.76 -4.93 5.07
N THR A 112 -3.68 -4.67 6.37
CA THR A 112 -4.24 -5.59 7.36
C THR A 112 -4.92 -4.86 8.52
N ASP A 113 -6.13 -5.31 8.85
CA ASP A 113 -6.80 -4.93 10.10
C ASP A 113 -6.36 -5.79 11.30
N ARG A 114 -5.35 -6.65 11.08
CA ARG A 114 -4.78 -7.74 11.89
C ARG A 114 -5.48 -9.07 11.84
N LYS A 115 -6.76 -9.08 11.50
CA LYS A 115 -7.52 -10.32 11.37
C LYS A 115 -7.41 -10.84 9.94
N TYR A 116 -7.55 -9.96 8.97
CA TYR A 116 -7.54 -10.27 7.55
C TYR A 116 -6.45 -9.48 6.82
N ILE A 117 -6.06 -9.99 5.66
CA ILE A 117 -5.37 -9.23 4.62
C ILE A 117 -6.44 -8.68 3.69
N TRP A 118 -6.35 -7.38 3.41
CA TRP A 118 -7.20 -6.67 2.48
C TRP A 118 -6.33 -6.25 1.30
N THR A 119 -6.83 -6.37 0.10
CA THR A 119 -6.06 -6.17 -1.14
C THR A 119 -6.82 -5.25 -2.08
N ILE A 120 -6.07 -4.60 -2.97
CA ILE A 120 -6.61 -4.01 -4.19
C ILE A 120 -6.08 -4.81 -5.37
N GLU A 121 -6.99 -5.35 -6.17
CA GLU A 121 -6.74 -6.35 -7.21
C GLU A 121 -7.38 -5.92 -8.52
N PHE A 122 -6.91 -6.48 -9.64
CA PHE A 122 -7.63 -6.41 -10.90
C PHE A 122 -7.53 -7.71 -11.68
N ASP A 123 -8.57 -8.03 -12.45
CA ASP A 123 -8.53 -9.16 -13.38
C ASP A 123 -8.09 -8.75 -14.79
N PHE A 124 -7.95 -9.73 -15.68
CA PHE A 124 -7.55 -9.50 -17.08
C PHE A 124 -8.61 -8.76 -17.91
N GLU A 125 -9.82 -8.58 -17.39
CA GLU A 125 -10.90 -7.78 -18.00
C GLU A 125 -10.94 -6.35 -17.43
N ALA A 126 -9.93 -5.98 -16.62
CA ALA A 126 -9.78 -4.68 -15.99
C ALA A 126 -10.89 -4.35 -14.98
N VAL A 127 -11.47 -5.37 -14.35
CA VAL A 127 -12.36 -5.20 -13.18
C VAL A 127 -11.50 -5.00 -11.94
N VAL A 128 -11.78 -3.97 -11.14
CA VAL A 128 -11.05 -3.62 -9.93
C VAL A 128 -11.79 -4.16 -8.71
N TYR A 129 -11.08 -4.90 -7.85
CA TYR A 129 -11.65 -5.53 -6.67
C TYR A 129 -10.98 -5.11 -5.36
N ILE A 130 -11.77 -5.00 -4.30
CA ILE A 130 -11.27 -5.15 -2.93
C ILE A 130 -11.37 -6.62 -2.55
N GLY A 131 -10.22 -7.27 -2.34
CA GLY A 131 -10.17 -8.63 -1.82
C GLY A 131 -10.02 -8.65 -0.30
N GLN A 132 -10.60 -9.68 0.32
CA GLN A 132 -10.40 -9.99 1.74
C GLN A 132 -9.99 -11.44 1.88
N TYR A 133 -8.84 -11.67 2.50
CA TYR A 133 -8.27 -13.00 2.74
C TYR A 133 -7.98 -13.19 4.22
N ASP A 134 -8.06 -14.44 4.68
CA ASP A 134 -7.36 -14.78 5.91
C ASP A 134 -5.83 -14.83 5.69
N LYS A 135 -5.07 -15.03 6.77
CA LYS A 135 -3.60 -15.03 6.69
C LYS A 135 -3.01 -16.28 6.04
N GLN A 136 -3.85 -17.28 5.75
CA GLN A 136 -3.47 -18.51 5.05
C GLN A 136 -3.80 -18.42 3.55
N GLY A 137 -4.33 -17.28 3.09
CA GLY A 137 -4.67 -17.07 1.69
C GLY A 137 -6.06 -17.56 1.29
N ASN A 138 -6.91 -17.98 2.24
CA ASN A 138 -8.28 -18.33 1.89
C ASN A 138 -9.08 -17.06 1.61
N ASN A 139 -9.72 -16.99 0.43
CA ASN A 139 -10.60 -15.90 0.07
C ASN A 139 -11.86 -15.90 0.96
N ILE A 140 -12.16 -14.75 1.55
CA ILE A 140 -13.35 -14.52 2.39
C ILE A 140 -14.42 -13.78 1.58
N GLN A 141 -14.00 -12.76 0.82
CA GLN A 141 -14.85 -12.04 -0.13
C GLN A 141 -13.97 -11.36 -1.19
N LEU A 142 -14.59 -11.07 -2.33
CA LEU A 142 -14.06 -10.25 -3.40
C LEU A 142 -15.16 -9.28 -3.83
N ILE A 143 -14.88 -7.98 -3.80
CA ILE A 143 -15.86 -6.91 -3.97
C ILE A 143 -15.49 -6.11 -5.22
N ASP A 144 -16.32 -6.15 -6.26
CA ASP A 144 -16.17 -5.32 -7.45
C ASP A 144 -16.46 -3.84 -7.11
N ILE A 145 -15.48 -2.99 -7.34
CA ILE A 145 -15.55 -1.53 -7.13
C ILE A 145 -15.27 -0.75 -8.42
N THR A 146 -15.30 -1.41 -9.58
CA THR A 146 -14.94 -0.83 -10.90
C THR A 146 -15.81 0.37 -11.27
N ALA A 147 -17.06 0.39 -10.81
CA ALA A 147 -17.98 1.51 -11.04
C ALA A 147 -17.59 2.79 -10.27
N ILE A 148 -16.71 2.67 -9.27
CA ILE A 148 -16.26 3.77 -8.39
C ILE A 148 -14.82 4.15 -8.74
N ILE A 149 -13.95 3.14 -8.86
CA ILE A 149 -12.54 3.30 -9.19
C ILE A 149 -12.30 2.58 -10.52
N PRO A 150 -12.11 3.30 -11.64
CA PRO A 150 -11.84 2.67 -12.92
C PRO A 150 -10.48 1.97 -12.89
N PRO A 151 -10.25 0.96 -13.76
CA PRO A 151 -8.93 0.39 -13.91
C PRO A 151 -7.92 1.45 -14.36
N GLY A 152 -6.72 1.37 -13.82
CA GLY A 152 -5.67 2.35 -14.07
C GLY A 152 -4.33 1.90 -13.51
N GLU A 153 -3.32 2.72 -13.74
CA GLU A 153 -1.97 2.48 -13.22
C GLU A 153 -1.90 2.97 -11.77
N GLY A 154 -1.69 2.04 -10.83
CA GLY A 154 -1.33 2.35 -9.44
C GLY A 154 -2.51 2.57 -8.51
N PHE A 155 -2.62 1.71 -7.51
CA PHE A 155 -3.54 1.86 -6.38
C PHE A 155 -2.82 1.53 -5.09
N GLY A 156 -3.12 2.31 -4.04
CA GLY A 156 -2.72 1.98 -2.68
C GLY A 156 -3.92 1.68 -1.80
N ILE A 157 -3.75 0.85 -0.76
CA ILE A 157 -4.81 0.55 0.21
C ILE A 157 -4.29 0.56 1.65
N THR A 158 -5.06 1.16 2.56
CA THR A 158 -4.80 1.08 3.99
C THR A 158 -6.07 0.94 4.83
N THR A 159 -5.90 0.64 6.12
CA THR A 159 -7.03 0.56 7.04
C THR A 159 -6.71 1.19 8.39
N ASP A 160 -7.61 2.05 8.85
CA ASP A 160 -7.61 2.53 10.24
C ASP A 160 -8.32 1.55 11.19
N ARG A 161 -8.68 0.36 10.67
CA ARG A 161 -9.46 -0.76 11.23
C ARG A 161 -10.97 -0.61 11.16
N LYS A 162 -11.46 0.62 11.08
CA LYS A 162 -12.89 0.88 10.92
C LYS A 162 -13.26 0.90 9.44
N TYR A 163 -12.43 1.57 8.64
CA TYR A 163 -12.62 1.79 7.21
C TYR A 163 -11.42 1.32 6.41
N LEU A 164 -11.63 1.15 5.12
CA LEU A 164 -10.58 1.04 4.11
C LEU A 164 -10.39 2.41 3.47
N TRP A 165 -9.15 2.75 3.15
CA TRP A 165 -8.77 3.98 2.48
C TRP A 165 -7.96 3.60 1.26
N LEU A 166 -8.41 3.98 0.08
CA LEU A 166 -7.74 3.70 -1.17
C LEU A 166 -7.25 4.99 -1.79
N VAL A 167 -6.09 4.94 -2.44
CA VAL A 167 -5.62 6.05 -3.28
C VAL A 167 -5.61 5.62 -4.74
N ASP A 168 -6.16 6.48 -5.59
CA ASP A 168 -6.22 6.34 -7.04
C ASP A 168 -5.21 7.30 -7.66
N SER A 169 -4.18 6.74 -8.29
CA SER A 169 -3.08 7.49 -8.88
C SER A 169 -3.49 8.31 -10.10
N VAL A 170 -4.49 7.84 -10.84
CA VAL A 170 -4.92 8.45 -12.10
C VAL A 170 -5.73 9.72 -11.84
N ASN A 171 -6.64 9.65 -10.88
CA ASN A 171 -7.51 10.78 -10.54
C ASN A 171 -6.99 11.62 -9.38
N ALA A 172 -5.87 11.22 -8.76
CA ALA A 172 -5.32 11.82 -7.55
C ALA A 172 -6.37 11.94 -6.43
N LEU A 173 -7.19 10.90 -6.25
CA LEU A 173 -8.24 10.85 -5.24
C LEU A 173 -7.90 9.85 -4.14
N VAL A 174 -8.28 10.19 -2.91
CA VAL A 174 -8.40 9.23 -1.82
C VAL A 174 -9.86 8.93 -1.60
N TYR A 175 -10.20 7.66 -1.57
CA TYR A 175 -11.54 7.15 -1.30
C TYR A 175 -11.58 6.50 0.08
N GLN A 176 -12.67 6.72 0.81
CA GLN A 176 -13.00 6.02 2.04
C GLN A 176 -14.10 4.99 1.76
N PHE A 177 -13.87 3.74 2.15
CA PHE A 177 -14.84 2.66 2.03
C PHE A 177 -15.18 2.03 3.39
N ASP A 178 -16.40 1.53 3.54
CA ASP A 178 -16.66 0.51 4.54
C ASP A 178 -16.07 -0.85 4.12
N LYS A 179 -16.15 -1.85 4.99
CA LYS A 179 -15.61 -3.20 4.72
C LYS A 179 -16.52 -4.07 3.85
N GLN A 180 -17.66 -3.51 3.42
CA GLN A 180 -18.59 -4.12 2.49
C GLN A 180 -18.41 -3.56 1.07
N GLY A 181 -17.51 -2.58 0.88
CA GLY A 181 -17.21 -1.99 -0.42
C GLY A 181 -18.02 -0.75 -0.76
N ASN A 182 -18.82 -0.23 0.17
CA ASN A 182 -19.57 1.00 -0.09
C ASN A 182 -18.64 2.21 0.10
N ALA A 183 -18.56 3.07 -0.92
CA ALA A 183 -17.88 4.34 -0.80
C ALA A 183 -18.64 5.26 0.17
N ILE A 184 -17.89 5.86 1.10
CA ILE A 184 -18.40 6.76 2.14
C ILE A 184 -18.07 8.20 1.80
N ASP A 185 -16.84 8.45 1.35
CA ASP A 185 -16.33 9.78 1.05
C ASP A 185 -15.16 9.70 0.07
N SER A 186 -14.82 10.84 -0.54
CA SER A 186 -13.65 10.98 -1.41
C SER A 186 -13.12 12.41 -1.42
N TRP A 187 -11.81 12.58 -1.51
CA TRP A 187 -11.17 13.89 -1.58
C TRP A 187 -9.90 13.87 -2.42
N ALA A 188 -9.54 15.03 -2.98
CA ALA A 188 -8.34 15.19 -3.80
C ALA A 188 -7.06 15.21 -2.96
N CYS A 189 -6.07 14.44 -3.36
CA CYS A 189 -4.73 14.45 -2.82
C CYS A 189 -3.73 14.96 -3.88
N ALA A 190 -2.45 15.09 -3.52
CA ALA A 190 -1.39 15.54 -4.42
C ALA A 190 -1.72 16.86 -5.17
N PRO A 191 -2.03 17.95 -4.44
CA PRO A 191 -2.47 19.20 -5.06
C PRO A 191 -1.38 19.88 -5.92
N GLY A 192 -0.12 19.42 -5.86
CA GLY A 192 0.98 19.89 -6.70
C GLY A 192 1.09 19.17 -8.04
N GLY A 193 0.14 18.27 -8.37
CA GLY A 193 0.16 17.47 -9.59
C GLY A 193 1.07 16.24 -9.48
N GLU A 194 1.37 15.81 -8.26
CA GLU A 194 2.12 14.57 -8.02
C GLU A 194 1.23 13.35 -8.29
N MET A 195 1.85 12.24 -8.70
CA MET A 195 1.17 10.96 -8.85
C MET A 195 1.22 10.23 -7.49
N PRO A 196 0.12 10.14 -6.72
CA PRO A 196 0.13 9.36 -5.50
C PRO A 196 0.27 7.87 -5.85
N LEU A 197 0.95 7.08 -5.01
CA LEU A 197 1.27 5.69 -5.34
C LEU A 197 0.74 4.71 -4.30
N SER A 198 1.09 4.93 -3.03
CA SER A 198 0.66 4.08 -1.92
C SER A 198 0.23 4.94 -0.72
N ILE A 199 -0.52 4.31 0.19
CA ILE A 199 -1.12 4.96 1.35
C ILE A 199 -0.96 4.09 2.59
N THR A 200 -0.66 4.71 3.72
CA THR A 200 -0.66 4.06 5.03
C THR A 200 -1.29 4.92 6.12
N THR A 201 -1.48 4.37 7.31
CA THR A 201 -2.03 5.11 8.45
C THR A 201 -1.36 4.76 9.76
N ASP A 202 -1.03 5.79 10.55
CA ASP A 202 -0.68 5.63 11.96
C ASP A 202 -1.92 5.63 12.88
N ARG A 203 -3.10 5.52 12.27
CA ARG A 203 -4.49 5.65 12.78
C ARG A 203 -4.99 7.06 13.00
N LYS A 204 -4.10 8.02 13.21
CA LYS A 204 -4.48 9.43 13.37
C LYS A 204 -4.50 10.11 12.02
N TYR A 205 -3.45 9.90 11.23
CA TYR A 205 -3.25 10.49 9.92
C TYR A 205 -3.14 9.44 8.82
N LEU A 206 -3.34 9.88 7.59
CA LEU A 206 -3.02 9.14 6.38
C LEU A 206 -1.68 9.65 5.85
N TRP A 207 -0.85 8.74 5.37
CA TRP A 207 0.47 9.04 4.83
C TRP A 207 0.50 8.48 3.41
N ILE A 208 0.78 9.33 2.43
CA ILE A 208 0.72 8.99 1.02
C ILE A 208 2.10 9.19 0.43
N THR A 209 2.62 8.19 -0.26
CA THR A 209 3.80 8.36 -1.12
C THR A 209 3.36 8.89 -2.48
N SER A 210 4.13 9.78 -3.07
CA SER A 210 3.82 10.35 -4.38
C SER A 210 5.08 10.58 -5.21
N LEU A 211 4.96 10.59 -6.53
CA LEU A 211 6.01 11.02 -7.44
C LEU A 211 5.72 12.43 -7.95
N ALA A 212 6.66 13.33 -7.74
CA ALA A 212 6.60 14.67 -8.32
C ALA A 212 6.50 14.58 -9.86
N PRO A 213 5.73 15.49 -10.49
CA PRO A 213 5.66 15.56 -11.94
C PRO A 213 7.06 15.78 -12.54
N THR A 214 7.30 15.16 -13.69
CA THR A 214 8.55 15.27 -14.45
C THR A 214 8.76 16.66 -15.04
#